data_AF-A0A2U8VTB5-F1
#
_entry.id   AF-A0A2U8VTB5-F1
#
_cell.length_a   1.000
_cell.length_b   1.000
_cell.length_c   1.000
_cell.angle_alpha   90.00
_cell.angle_beta   90.00
_cell.angle_gamma   90.00
#
_symmetry.space_group_name_H-M   'P 1'
#
loop_
_entity.id
_entity.type
_entity.pdbx_description
1 polymer ?
#
loop_
_entity_poly.entity_id
_entity_poly.type
_entity_poly.pdbx_seq_one_letter_code
_entity_poly.pdbx_strand_id
1 'polypeptide(L)'
;MVEVYRNRTRSRWSVRISGRVDGHRLCVVLVGVTLRASEAARLRCLRTGARDVHAWAAGELADLPRPEGAKRLRYRIKESGFRVEGRVVVRAAAAWFEADGTAWAVGGE
;
A
#
# COMPACT_ATOMS: atom_id res chain seq x y z
N MET A 1 -3.66 -14.04 -4.69
CA MET A 1 -3.84 -12.57 -4.65
C MET A 1 -2.50 -11.92 -4.39
N VAL A 2 -2.19 -10.83 -5.09
CA VAL A 2 -0.92 -10.11 -4.97
C VAL A 2 -1.01 -9.13 -3.81
N GLU A 3 0.05 -9.02 -3.00
CA GLU A 3 0.17 -8.01 -1.94
C GLU A 3 1.35 -7.08 -2.22
N VAL A 4 1.17 -5.79 -2.00
CA VAL A 4 2.17 -4.74 -2.26
C VAL A 4 2.35 -3.90 -1.00
N TYR A 5 3.60 -3.68 -0.60
CA TYR A 5 3.95 -2.80 0.52
C TYR A 5 5.29 -2.11 0.29
N ARG A 6 5.49 -0.95 0.92
CA ARG A 6 6.73 -0.21 0.79
C ARG A 6 7.84 -0.85 1.62
N ASN A 7 8.90 -1.30 0.96
CA ASN A 7 10.16 -1.61 1.61
C ASN A 7 10.99 -0.31 1.71
N ARG A 8 11.01 0.28 2.90
CA ARG A 8 11.71 1.55 3.15
C ARG A 8 13.24 1.43 3.09
N THR A 9 13.80 0.26 3.42
CA THR A 9 15.25 0.03 3.35
C THR A 9 15.74 -0.04 1.90
N ARG A 10 14.94 -0.65 1.02
CA ARG A 10 15.27 -0.77 -0.40
C ARG A 10 14.77 0.38 -1.27
N SER A 11 13.99 1.31 -0.70
CA SER A 11 13.27 2.35 -1.45
C SER A 11 12.50 1.79 -2.65
N ARG A 12 11.86 0.62 -2.47
CA ARG A 12 11.11 -0.11 -3.50
C ARG A 12 9.82 -0.67 -2.94
N TRP A 13 8.91 -1.05 -3.82
CA TRP A 13 7.70 -1.80 -3.47
C TRP A 13 8.02 -3.29 -3.48
N SER A 14 7.81 -3.96 -2.36
CA SER A 14 7.82 -5.42 -2.29
C SER A 14 6.51 -5.95 -2.83
N VAL A 15 6.59 -6.95 -3.70
CA VAL A 15 5.44 -7.68 -4.24
C VAL A 15 5.46 -9.08 -3.64
N ARG A 16 4.36 -9.48 -2.99
CA ARG A 16 4.17 -10.84 -2.45
C ARG A 16 3.09 -11.57 -3.22
N ILE A 17 3.34 -12.84 -3.48
CA ILE A 17 2.41 -13.77 -4.09
C ILE A 17 2.35 -15.00 -3.18
N SER A 18 1.14 -15.38 -2.77
CA SER A 18 0.92 -16.54 -1.87
C SER A 18 1.78 -16.49 -0.60
N GLY A 19 1.91 -15.30 -0.01
CA GLY A 19 2.66 -15.07 1.22
C GLY A 19 4.19 -14.97 1.06
N ARG A 20 4.75 -15.22 -0.12
CA ARG A 20 6.19 -15.13 -0.40
C ARG A 20 6.51 -13.87 -1.19
N VAL A 21 7.64 -13.23 -0.93
CA VAL A 21 8.09 -12.08 -1.72
C VAL A 21 8.58 -12.61 -3.07
N ASP A 22 7.88 -12.25 -4.13
CA ASP A 22 8.25 -12.56 -5.52
C ASP A 22 9.35 -11.61 -6.01
N GLY A 23 9.32 -10.35 -5.57
CA GLY A 23 10.39 -9.42 -5.87
C GLY A 23 10.14 -8.00 -5.39
N HIS A 24 10.99 -7.10 -5.89
CA HIS A 24 10.90 -5.67 -5.62
C HIS A 24 10.78 -4.90 -6.94
N ARG A 25 9.90 -3.91 -6.97
CA ARG A 25 9.63 -3.06 -8.14
C ARG A 25 9.72 -1.59 -7.78
N LEU A 26 10.09 -0.76 -8.75
CA LEU A 26 10.06 0.69 -8.61
C LEU A 26 8.63 1.21 -8.66
N CYS A 27 7.83 0.71 -9.61
CA CYS A 27 6.41 1.03 -9.73
C CYS A 27 5.58 -0.26 -9.75
N VAL A 28 4.35 -0.20 -9.23
CA VAL A 28 3.36 -1.28 -9.27
C VAL A 28 1.97 -0.67 -9.43
N VAL A 29 1.11 -1.30 -10.24
CA VAL A 29 -0.30 -0.93 -10.32
C VAL A 29 -1.14 -2.14 -9.90
N LEU A 30 -2.14 -1.89 -9.07
CA LEU A 30 -3.15 -2.88 -8.68
C LEU A 30 -4.55 -2.43 -9.06
N VAL A 31 -5.41 -3.38 -9.42
CA VAL A 31 -6.86 -3.21 -9.56
C VAL A 31 -7.61 -4.09 -8.56
N GLY A 32 -8.86 -3.72 -8.25
CA GLY A 32 -9.69 -4.45 -7.27
C GLY A 32 -9.06 -4.43 -5.88
N VAL A 33 -8.61 -3.26 -5.43
CA VAL A 33 -7.67 -3.13 -4.32
C VAL A 33 -8.38 -3.21 -2.97
N THR A 34 -7.88 -4.08 -2.10
CA THR A 34 -8.17 -4.07 -0.66
C THR A 34 -6.96 -3.55 0.10
N LEU A 35 -7.19 -2.55 0.95
CA LEU A 35 -6.17 -1.91 1.78
C LEU A 35 -6.22 -2.52 3.18
N ARG A 36 -5.10 -3.10 3.61
CA ARG A 36 -4.98 -3.81 4.89
C ARG A 36 -3.95 -3.13 5.78
N ALA A 37 -4.39 -2.69 6.96
CA ALA A 37 -3.51 -2.19 8.00
C ALA A 37 -3.74 -3.01 9.28
N SER A 38 -2.69 -3.67 9.75
CA SER A 38 -2.75 -4.44 11.00
C SER A 38 -2.49 -3.51 12.19
N GLU A 39 -3.54 -3.25 12.98
CA GLU A 39 -3.44 -2.38 14.15
C GLU A 39 -2.52 -2.99 15.22
N ALA A 40 -2.61 -4.30 15.45
CA ALA A 40 -1.72 -5.01 16.38
C ALA A 40 -0.24 -4.89 15.97
N ALA A 41 0.07 -5.07 14.68
CA ALA A 41 1.44 -4.91 14.19
C ALA A 41 1.90 -3.45 14.24
N ARG A 42 1.02 -2.48 13.93
CA ARG A 42 1.29 -1.03 14.04
C ARG A 42 1.67 -0.65 15.47
N LEU A 43 0.85 -1.04 16.45
CA LEU A 43 1.08 -0.76 17.87
C LEU A 43 2.38 -1.43 18.37
N ARG A 44 2.66 -2.67 17.93
CA ARG A 44 3.94 -3.33 18.24
C ARG A 44 5.11 -2.53 17.68
N CYS A 45 5.08 -2.14 16.41
CA CYS A 45 6.15 -1.35 15.79
C CYS A 45 6.36 0.00 16.48
N LEU A 46 5.28 0.68 16.88
CA LEU A 46 5.36 1.92 17.65
C LEU A 46 6.02 1.72 19.01
N ARG A 47 5.71 0.62 19.70
CA ARG A 47 6.26 0.31 21.03
C ARG A 47 7.72 -0.12 20.99
N THR A 48 8.10 -0.94 20.01
CA THR A 48 9.43 -1.60 19.98
C THR A 48 10.41 -0.98 19.00
N GLY A 49 9.97 -0.08 18.12
CA GLY A 49 10.77 0.43 17.00
C GLY A 49 10.99 -0.59 15.87
N ALA A 50 10.37 -1.77 15.94
CA ALA A 50 10.45 -2.78 14.89
C ALA A 50 9.90 -2.24 13.55
N ARG A 51 10.40 -2.79 12.44
CA ARG A 51 10.04 -2.40 11.07
C ARG A 51 9.24 -3.48 10.35
N ASP A 52 8.43 -4.21 11.09
CA ASP A 52 7.59 -5.27 10.54
C ASP A 52 6.56 -4.69 9.57
N VAL A 53 6.14 -5.50 8.60
CA VAL A 53 5.06 -5.12 7.69
C VAL A 53 3.75 -5.03 8.47
N HIS A 54 3.13 -3.86 8.43
CA HIS A 54 1.87 -3.58 9.13
C HIS A 54 0.85 -2.87 8.24
N ALA A 55 1.21 -2.55 6.99
CA ALA A 55 0.34 -1.94 6.00
C ALA A 55 0.68 -2.46 4.60
N TRP A 56 -0.32 -2.95 3.88
CA TRP A 56 -0.19 -3.44 2.51
C TRP A 56 -1.49 -3.25 1.71
N ALA A 57 -1.36 -3.21 0.40
CA ALA A 57 -2.48 -3.28 -0.53
C ALA A 57 -2.52 -4.66 -1.17
N ALA A 58 -3.71 -5.21 -1.37
CA ALA A 58 -3.90 -6.50 -2.02
C ALA A 58 -4.82 -6.34 -3.23
N GLY A 59 -4.54 -7.03 -4.34
CA GLY A 59 -5.34 -6.94 -5.56
C GLY A 59 -4.75 -7.78 -6.69
N GLU A 60 -5.08 -7.40 -7.91
CA GLU A 60 -4.54 -7.97 -9.15
C GLU A 60 -3.56 -7.00 -9.80
N LEU A 61 -2.45 -7.50 -10.33
CA LEU A 61 -1.50 -6.67 -11.06
C LEU A 61 -2.12 -6.16 -12.36
N ALA A 62 -1.84 -4.91 -12.68
CA ALA A 62 -2.23 -4.28 -13.92
C ALA A 62 -1.08 -3.45 -14.50
N ASP A 63 -1.26 -3.01 -15.74
CA ASP A 63 -0.38 -2.05 -16.41
C ASP A 63 -1.26 -0.93 -16.98
N LEU A 64 -1.56 0.06 -16.13
CA LEU A 64 -2.46 1.17 -16.44
C LEU A 64 -1.80 2.49 -16.06
N PRO A 65 -1.89 3.53 -16.91
CA PRO A 65 -1.41 4.85 -16.54
C PRO A 65 -2.23 5.39 -15.37
N ARG A 66 -1.61 6.20 -14.52
CA ARG A 66 -2.31 6.89 -13.43
C ARG A 66 -3.19 8.00 -14.02
N PRO A 67 -4.52 7.98 -13.83
CA PRO A 67 -5.39 9.05 -14.31
C PRO A 67 -5.19 10.32 -13.47
N GLU A 68 -5.52 11.47 -14.06
CA GLU A 68 -5.40 12.78 -13.41
C GLU A 68 -6.24 12.88 -12.12
N GLY A 69 -7.43 12.28 -12.11
CA GLY A 69 -8.32 12.24 -10.94
C GLY A 69 -7.89 11.30 -9.81
N ALA A 70 -6.76 10.59 -9.93
CA ALA A 70 -6.26 9.74 -8.86
C ALA A 70 -5.90 10.58 -7.62
N LYS A 71 -6.39 10.16 -6.46
CA LYS A 71 -6.16 10.88 -5.21
C LYS A 71 -5.02 10.26 -4.42
N ARG A 72 -4.36 11.08 -3.62
CA ARG A 72 -3.19 10.63 -2.85
C ARG A 72 -3.59 9.63 -1.76
N LEU A 73 -3.05 8.42 -1.85
CA LEU A 73 -3.19 7.37 -0.84
C LEU A 73 -2.03 7.48 0.16
N ARG A 74 -2.36 7.62 1.45
CA ARG A 74 -1.38 7.79 2.52
C ARG A 74 -1.55 6.72 3.58
N TYR A 75 -0.41 6.25 4.09
CA TYR A 75 -0.34 5.50 5.33
C TYR A 75 0.66 6.19 6.26
N ARG A 76 0.31 6.35 7.53
CA ARG A 76 1.17 6.95 8.55
C ARG A 76 1.16 6.06 9.78
N ILE A 77 2.31 5.60 10.25
CA ILE A 77 2.39 4.69 11.40
C ILE A 77 1.71 5.24 12.68
N LYS A 78 1.65 6.56 12.84
CA LYS A 78 1.00 7.22 13.98
C LYS A 78 -0.54 7.17 13.93
N GLU A 79 -1.12 6.93 12.75
CA GLU A 79 -2.56 6.91 12.54
C GLU A 79 -3.00 5.51 12.08
N SER A 80 -4.18 5.05 12.48
CA SER A 80 -4.70 3.75 12.00
C SER A 80 -5.20 3.85 10.56
N GLY A 81 -5.01 2.80 9.77
CA GLY A 81 -5.56 2.69 8.41
C GLY A 81 -4.88 3.53 7.32
N PHE A 82 -5.26 3.23 6.07
CA PHE A 82 -4.91 4.05 4.92
C PHE A 82 -5.89 5.21 4.79
N ARG A 83 -5.44 6.34 4.22
CA ARG A 83 -6.26 7.52 4.02
C ARG A 83 -6.16 8.10 2.63
N VAL A 84 -7.30 8.59 2.15
CA VAL A 84 -7.42 9.50 1.00
C VAL A 84 -8.14 10.75 1.50
N GLU A 85 -7.54 11.93 1.28
CA GLU A 85 -8.12 13.22 1.73
C GLU A 85 -8.53 13.23 3.22
N GLY A 86 -7.74 12.55 4.07
CA GLY A 86 -7.99 12.47 5.52
C GLY A 86 -9.01 11.40 5.96
N ARG A 87 -9.78 10.83 5.04
CA ARG A 87 -10.75 9.76 5.33
C ARG A 87 -10.09 8.40 5.25
N VAL A 88 -10.43 7.51 6.19
CA VAL A 88 -9.96 6.12 6.15
C VAL A 88 -10.59 5.41 4.97
N VAL A 89 -9.79 4.67 4.22
CA VAL A 89 -10.23 3.83 3.09
C VAL A 89 -9.71 2.42 3.26
N VAL A 90 -10.56 1.44 2.94
CA VAL A 90 -10.25 0.02 3.01
C VAL A 90 -10.33 -0.66 1.65
N ARG A 91 -10.94 0.02 0.66
CA ARG A 91 -11.00 -0.43 -0.73
C ARG A 91 -10.72 0.69 -1.71
N ALA A 92 -10.24 0.33 -2.89
CA ALA A 92 -10.11 1.21 -4.04
C ALA A 92 -10.31 0.41 -5.34
N ALA A 93 -10.82 1.05 -6.39
CA ALA A 93 -10.96 0.41 -7.70
C ALA A 93 -9.58 0.10 -8.30
N ALA A 94 -8.64 1.04 -8.15
CA ALA A 94 -7.24 0.86 -8.55
C ALA A 94 -6.30 1.68 -7.65
N ALA A 95 -5.05 1.22 -7.55
CA ALA A 95 -3.98 1.93 -6.84
C ALA A 95 -2.67 1.87 -7.62
N TRP A 96 -1.97 3.01 -7.67
CA TRP A 96 -0.68 3.19 -8.31
C TRP A 96 0.37 3.44 -7.24
N PHE A 97 1.44 2.66 -7.27
CA PHE A 97 2.58 2.73 -6.37
C PHE A 97 3.80 3.16 -7.18
N GLU A 98 4.36 4.32 -6.87
CA GLU A 98 5.31 5.03 -7.74
C GLU A 98 6.76 4.92 -7.21
N ALA A 99 7.74 5.17 -8.09
CA ALA A 99 9.16 5.04 -7.79
C ALA A 99 9.62 5.91 -6.61
N ASP A 100 9.06 7.11 -6.50
CA ASP A 100 9.28 8.08 -5.41
C ASP A 100 8.75 7.61 -4.04
N GLY A 101 8.14 6.42 -3.98
CA GLY A 101 7.57 5.83 -2.77
C GLY A 101 6.18 6.31 -2.45
N THR A 102 5.53 6.91 -3.44
CA THR A 102 4.21 7.45 -3.26
C THR A 102 3.13 6.54 -3.79
N ALA A 103 1.91 6.72 -3.28
CA ALA A 103 0.78 5.90 -3.67
C ALA A 103 -0.44 6.77 -3.99
N TRP A 104 -1.22 6.35 -4.97
CA TRP A 104 -2.42 7.02 -5.45
C TRP A 104 -3.53 6.00 -5.64
N ALA A 105 -4.78 6.43 -5.53
CA ALA A 105 -5.94 5.56 -5.66
C ALA A 105 -7.09 6.24 -6.40
N VAL A 106 -7.87 5.43 -7.11
CA VAL A 106 -9.17 5.80 -7.69
C VAL A 106 -10.22 4.90 -7.07
N GLY A 107 -11.35 5.51 -6.69
CA GLY A 107 -12.31 4.86 -5.78
C GLY A 107 -11.72 4.75 -4.38
N GLY A 108 -12.54 4.94 -3.35
CA GLY A 108 -12.09 4.99 -1.97
C GLY A 108 -13.29 4.92 -1.03
N GLU A 109 -13.53 3.74 -0.49
CA GLU A 109 -14.55 3.47 0.54
C GLU A 109 -13.95 2.71 1.71
#